data_AF-A0A454VYE5-F1
#
_entry.id   AF-A0A454VYE5-F1
#
_cell.length_a   1.000
_cell.length_b   1.000
_cell.length_c   1.000
_cell.angle_alpha   90.00
_cell.angle_beta   90.00
_cell.angle_gamma   90.00
#
_symmetry.space_group_name_H-M   'P 1'
#
loop_
_entity.id
_entity.type
_entity.pdbx_description
1 polymer ?
#
loop_
_entity_poly.entity_id
_entity_poly.type
_entity_poly.pdbx_seq_one_letter_code
_entity_poly.pdbx_strand_id
1 'polypeptide(L)'
;MLWGEPVTAGQLAAAEVGYARCGPEERLLWERLSVFEGAFCRDAVREVCASGTLPSNRVRAALDRLAPLALLPVDDLFDGEEDTPRYWMPLPMRAVGARRLTERGDRPAVVLHHRRWCARLARR
;
A
#
# COMPACT_ATOMS: atom_id res chain seq x y z
N MET A 1 -2.95 -14.49 -5.16
CA MET A 1 -2.88 -15.02 -6.52
C MET A 1 -3.17 -13.87 -7.47
N LEU A 2 -2.32 -13.67 -8.46
CA LEU A 2 -2.63 -12.84 -9.62
C LEU A 2 -3.08 -13.84 -10.68
N TRP A 3 -4.38 -13.97 -10.93
CA TRP A 3 -4.93 -14.91 -11.94
C TRP A 3 -4.66 -16.41 -11.69
N GLY A 4 -4.73 -16.86 -10.42
CA GLY A 4 -4.56 -18.28 -10.06
C GLY A 4 -3.10 -18.77 -10.02
N GLU A 5 -2.16 -18.05 -10.62
CA GLU A 5 -0.74 -18.40 -10.57
C GLU A 5 -0.08 -17.95 -9.25
N PRO A 6 0.79 -18.78 -8.65
CA PRO A 6 1.57 -18.41 -7.49
C PRO A 6 2.62 -17.34 -7.86
N VAL A 7 2.97 -16.50 -6.89
CA VAL A 7 4.08 -15.56 -7.08
C VAL A 7 5.38 -16.34 -7.23
N THR A 8 6.12 -16.09 -8.31
CA THR A 8 7.41 -16.75 -8.55
C THR A 8 8.52 -16.13 -7.71
N ALA A 9 9.58 -16.91 -7.48
CA ALA A 9 10.80 -16.40 -6.82
C ALA A 9 11.40 -15.20 -7.58
N GLY A 10 11.33 -15.21 -8.92
CA GLY A 10 11.79 -14.10 -9.76
C GLY A 10 10.99 -12.81 -9.54
N GLN A 11 9.66 -12.93 -9.40
CA GLN A 11 8.79 -11.78 -9.09
C GLN A 11 9.08 -11.21 -7.69
N LEU A 12 9.33 -12.07 -6.69
CA LEU A 12 9.76 -11.61 -5.35
C LEU A 12 11.12 -10.93 -5.39
N ALA A 13 12.09 -11.51 -6.11
CA ALA A 13 13.41 -10.91 -6.25
C ALA A 13 13.34 -9.53 -6.91
N ALA A 14 12.54 -9.37 -7.98
CA ALA A 14 12.32 -8.08 -8.61
C ALA A 14 11.68 -7.06 -7.65
N ALA A 15 10.71 -7.48 -6.84
CA ALA A 15 10.09 -6.63 -5.82
C ALA A 15 11.09 -6.20 -4.74
N GLU A 16 11.97 -7.09 -4.28
CA GLU A 16 13.05 -6.75 -3.34
C GLU A 16 14.05 -5.74 -3.94
N VAL A 17 14.43 -5.90 -5.21
CA VAL A 17 15.28 -4.92 -5.90
C VAL A 17 14.58 -3.56 -6.00
N GLY A 18 13.28 -3.53 -6.35
CA GLY A 18 12.49 -2.30 -6.39
C GLY A 18 12.43 -1.61 -5.03
N TYR A 19 12.14 -2.36 -3.98
CA TYR A 19 12.13 -1.87 -2.60
C TYR A 19 13.49 -1.31 -2.18
N ALA A 20 14.58 -2.00 -2.50
CA ALA A 20 15.95 -1.56 -2.21
C ALA A 20 16.35 -0.27 -2.95
N ARG A 21 15.66 0.12 -4.03
CA ARG A 21 15.91 1.40 -4.73
C ARG A 21 15.09 2.58 -4.20
N CYS A 22 14.07 2.30 -3.40
CA CYS A 22 13.21 3.32 -2.81
C CYS A 22 13.91 4.08 -1.68
N GLY A 23 13.55 5.36 -1.51
CA GLY A 23 13.97 6.17 -0.36
C GLY A 23 13.28 5.74 0.94
N PRO A 24 13.71 6.29 2.10
CA PRO A 24 13.20 5.85 3.41
C PRO A 24 11.69 6.03 3.58
N GLU A 25 11.13 7.15 3.10
CA GLU A 25 9.70 7.44 3.21
C GLU A 25 8.86 6.53 2.29
N GLU A 26 9.34 6.25 1.08
CA GLU A 26 8.70 5.35 0.13
C GLU A 26 8.73 3.90 0.62
N ARG A 27 9.85 3.45 1.21
CA ARG A 27 9.94 2.12 1.82
C ARG A 27 8.96 1.98 2.98
N LEU A 28 8.92 2.95 3.89
CA LEU A 28 7.97 2.93 5.00
C LEU A 28 6.51 2.95 4.51
N LEU A 29 6.21 3.73 3.47
CA LEU A 29 4.88 3.72 2.88
C LEU A 29 4.56 2.37 2.21
N TRP A 30 5.49 1.80 1.44
CA TRP A 30 5.35 0.48 0.83
C TRP A 30 5.00 -0.57 1.88
N GLU A 31 5.77 -0.62 2.96
CA GLU A 31 5.52 -1.50 4.10
C GLU A 31 4.09 -1.35 4.61
N ARG A 32 3.64 -0.11 4.87
CA ARG A 32 2.30 0.16 5.42
C ARG A 32 1.17 -0.16 4.46
N LEU A 33 1.35 0.12 3.17
CA LEU A 33 0.37 -0.19 2.14
C LEU A 33 0.13 -1.69 1.98
N SER A 34 1.05 -2.53 2.46
CA SER A 34 0.92 -3.99 2.35
C SER A 34 -0.28 -4.58 3.11
N VAL A 35 -0.92 -3.82 3.99
CA VAL A 35 -2.13 -4.23 4.71
C VAL A 35 -3.38 -4.23 3.83
N PHE A 36 -3.35 -3.52 2.69
CA PHE A 36 -4.47 -3.49 1.76
C PHE A 36 -4.42 -4.73 0.86
N GLU A 37 -5.47 -5.56 0.92
CA GLU A 37 -5.59 -6.75 0.08
C GLU A 37 -6.16 -6.45 -1.32
N GLY A 38 -6.90 -5.34 -1.42
CA GLY A 38 -7.53 -4.83 -2.65
C GLY A 38 -7.08 -3.42 -3.00
N ALA A 39 -7.84 -2.77 -3.89
CA ALA A 39 -7.55 -1.40 -4.30
C ALA A 39 -7.82 -0.41 -3.16
N PHE A 40 -7.09 0.70 -3.16
CA PHE A 40 -7.20 1.76 -2.16
C PHE A 40 -7.07 3.15 -2.80
N CYS A 41 -7.78 4.13 -2.26
CA CYS A 41 -7.71 5.53 -2.69
C CYS A 41 -6.74 6.33 -1.81
N ARG A 42 -6.42 7.57 -2.24
CA ARG A 42 -5.53 8.49 -1.49
C ARG A 42 -6.02 8.75 -0.06
N ASP A 43 -7.33 8.82 0.15
CA ASP A 43 -7.93 8.99 1.47
C ASP A 43 -7.67 7.79 2.39
N ALA A 44 -7.76 6.57 1.85
CA ALA A 44 -7.40 5.36 2.60
C ALA A 44 -5.93 5.40 3.03
N VAL A 45 -5.03 5.80 2.12
CA VAL A 45 -3.60 5.93 2.43
C VAL A 45 -3.36 6.93 3.55
N ARG A 46 -4.02 8.09 3.50
CA ARG A 46 -3.89 9.11 4.55
C ARG A 46 -4.35 8.57 5.90
N GLU A 47 -5.54 7.96 5.97
CA GLU A 47 -6.11 7.49 7.23
C GLU A 47 -5.36 6.30 7.84
N VAL A 48 -4.84 5.40 7.00
CA VAL A 48 -4.22 4.15 7.47
C VAL A 48 -2.72 4.28 7.67
N CYS A 49 -2.04 4.99 6.77
CA CYS A 49 -0.58 5.00 6.69
C CYS A 49 0.07 6.27 7.24
N ALA A 50 -0.68 7.35 7.50
CA ALA A 50 -0.12 8.58 8.06
C ALA A 50 0.02 8.50 9.58
N SER A 51 1.18 8.06 10.07
CA SER A 51 1.46 7.96 11.50
C SER A 51 2.96 8.03 11.81
N GLY A 52 3.30 8.54 13.00
CA GLY A 52 4.68 8.61 13.49
C GLY A 52 5.61 9.34 12.52
N THR A 53 6.65 8.64 12.06
CA THR A 53 7.69 9.17 11.17
C THR A 53 7.23 9.48 9.74
N LEU A 54 5.99 9.12 9.37
CA LEU A 54 5.39 9.49 8.09
C LEU A 54 4.04 10.20 8.33
N PRO A 55 4.06 11.49 8.71
CA PRO A 55 2.84 12.27 8.95
C PRO A 55 2.08 12.60 7.66
N SER A 56 0.83 13.07 7.79
CA SER A 56 -0.12 13.25 6.69
C SER A 56 0.36 14.19 5.57
N ASN A 57 1.15 15.22 5.90
CA ASN A 57 1.72 16.11 4.90
C ASN A 57 2.78 15.42 4.02
N ARG A 58 3.48 14.41 4.55
CA ARG A 58 4.52 13.67 3.83
C ARG A 58 4.01 12.41 3.15
N VAL A 59 2.99 11.76 3.70
CA VAL A 59 2.44 10.51 3.14
C VAL A 59 2.00 10.70 1.68
N ARG A 60 1.44 11.86 1.33
CA ARG A 60 1.01 12.17 -0.04
C ARG A 60 2.20 12.26 -1.00
N ALA A 61 3.24 13.00 -0.62
CA ALA A 61 4.44 13.13 -1.45
C ALA A 61 5.18 11.79 -1.59
N ALA A 62 5.22 10.98 -0.52
CA ALA A 62 5.76 9.62 -0.58
C ALA A 62 4.93 8.71 -1.50
N LEU A 63 3.60 8.84 -1.48
CA LEU A 63 2.71 8.09 -2.37
C LEU A 63 2.97 8.45 -3.84
N ASP A 64 3.12 9.73 -4.15
CA ASP A 64 3.37 10.19 -5.52
C ASP A 64 4.69 9.65 -6.08
N ARG A 65 5.72 9.51 -5.23
CA ARG A 65 7.03 8.93 -5.61
C ARG A 65 7.00 7.41 -5.67
N LEU A 66 6.23 6.75 -4.78
CA LEU A 66 6.12 5.30 -4.71
C LEU A 66 5.23 4.72 -5.82
N ALA A 67 4.15 5.42 -6.18
CA ALA A 67 3.14 4.95 -7.12
C ALA A 67 3.73 4.41 -8.43
N PRO A 68 4.60 5.13 -9.17
CA PRO A 68 5.16 4.62 -10.42
C PRO A 68 6.13 3.43 -10.24
N LEU A 69 6.54 3.11 -9.01
CA LEU A 69 7.53 2.07 -8.72
C LEU A 69 6.91 0.76 -8.26
N ALA A 70 5.76 0.82 -7.58
CA ALA A 70 5.24 -0.32 -6.82
C ALA A 70 3.73 -0.53 -6.93
N LEU A 71 2.98 0.41 -7.54
CA LEU A 71 1.53 0.38 -7.59
C LEU A 71 1.05 0.36 -9.04
N LEU A 72 -0.08 -0.30 -9.27
CA LEU A 72 -0.82 -0.21 -10.53
C LEU A 72 -1.99 0.76 -10.35
N PRO A 73 -2.22 1.69 -11.29
CA PRO A 73 -3.48 2.42 -11.34
C PRO A 73 -4.61 1.43 -11.61
N VAL A 74 -5.74 1.64 -10.96
CA VAL A 74 -6.98 0.92 -11.26
C VAL A 74 -7.88 1.93 -11.95
N ASP A 75 -8.03 1.79 -13.27
CA ASP A 75 -8.95 2.62 -14.04
C ASP A 75 -10.39 2.40 -13.53
N ASP A 76 -11.21 3.45 -13.60
CA ASP A 76 -12.57 3.52 -13.07
C ASP A 76 -13.58 2.63 -13.82
N LEU A 77 -13.30 1.33 -13.95
CA LEU A 77 -14.27 0.30 -14.38
C LEU A 77 -15.43 0.11 -13.38
N PHE A 78 -15.42 0.85 -12.27
CA PHE A 78 -16.51 0.93 -11.32
C PHE A 78 -17.05 2.37 -11.35
N ASP A 79 -18.18 2.56 -12.03
CA ASP A 79 -18.98 3.79 -11.95
C ASP A 79 -19.27 4.12 -10.47
N GLY A 80 -18.54 5.05 -9.89
CA GLY A 80 -18.67 5.36 -8.47
C GLY A 80 -17.78 6.51 -7.99
N GLU A 81 -18.38 7.70 -7.95
CA GLU A 81 -18.01 8.95 -7.27
C GLU A 81 -16.55 9.44 -7.40
N GLU A 82 -16.41 10.47 -8.25
CA GLU A 82 -15.40 11.54 -8.27
C GLU A 82 -13.92 11.12 -8.26
N ASP A 83 -13.36 10.99 -9.47
CA ASP A 83 -12.07 11.56 -9.93
C ASP A 83 -10.81 11.25 -9.09
N THR A 84 -10.89 10.28 -8.19
CA THR A 84 -9.84 9.98 -7.22
C THR A 84 -9.12 8.70 -7.62
N PRO A 85 -7.86 8.78 -8.09
CA PRO A 85 -7.14 7.61 -8.59
C PRO A 85 -7.05 6.53 -7.51
N ARG A 86 -7.47 5.32 -7.88
CA ARG A 86 -7.32 4.12 -7.08
C ARG A 86 -6.03 3.40 -7.45
N TYR A 87 -5.40 2.84 -6.44
CA TYR A 87 -4.15 2.09 -6.58
C TYR A 87 -4.37 0.66 -6.14
N TRP A 88 -3.63 -0.24 -6.77
CA TRP A 88 -3.52 -1.62 -6.32
C TRP A 88 -2.06 -2.01 -6.19
N MET A 89 -1.70 -2.65 -5.08
CA MET A 89 -0.34 -3.15 -4.85
C MET A 89 -0.25 -4.59 -5.34
N PRO A 90 0.59 -4.89 -6.35
CA PRO A 90 0.74 -6.25 -6.84
C PRO A 90 1.25 -7.20 -5.76
N LEU A 91 0.82 -8.46 -5.85
CA LEU A 91 1.07 -9.44 -4.79
C LEU A 91 2.56 -9.59 -4.40
N PRO A 92 3.54 -9.63 -5.33
CA PRO A 92 4.95 -9.71 -4.94
C PRO A 92 5.40 -8.50 -4.11
N MET A 93 4.96 -7.29 -4.50
CA MET A 93 5.25 -6.04 -3.79
C MET A 93 4.62 -6.07 -2.40
N ARG A 94 3.36 -6.52 -2.32
CA ARG A 94 2.65 -6.68 -1.04
C ARG A 94 3.35 -7.67 -0.11
N ALA A 95 3.86 -8.78 -0.64
CA ALA A 95 4.57 -9.78 0.15
C ALA A 95 5.87 -9.22 0.77
N VAL A 96 6.68 -8.50 -0.03
CA VAL A 96 7.87 -7.80 0.46
C VAL A 96 7.50 -6.78 1.54
N GLY A 97 6.50 -5.92 1.26
CA GLY A 97 6.04 -4.92 2.21
C GLY A 97 5.54 -5.52 3.53
N ALA A 98 4.75 -6.59 3.48
CA ALA A 98 4.19 -7.24 4.66
C ALA A 98 5.26 -7.89 5.53
N ARG A 99 6.29 -8.48 4.90
CA ARG A 99 7.46 -9.02 5.59
C ARG A 99 8.21 -7.90 6.31
N ARG A 100 8.59 -6.84 5.60
CA ARG A 100 9.31 -5.68 6.14
C ARG A 100 8.54 -4.97 7.26
N LEU A 101 7.22 -4.81 7.11
CA LEU A 101 6.36 -4.24 8.14
C LEU A 101 6.31 -5.10 9.41
N THR A 102 6.34 -6.43 9.25
CA THR A 102 6.39 -7.37 10.37
C THR A 102 7.76 -7.30 11.06
N GLU A 103 8.86 -7.30 10.30
CA GLU A 103 10.23 -7.14 10.80
C GLU A 103 10.42 -5.83 11.58
N ARG A 104 9.77 -4.74 11.14
CA ARG A 104 9.77 -3.44 11.85
C ARG A 104 9.00 -3.48 13.17
N GLY A 105 8.05 -4.39 13.34
CA GLY A 105 7.15 -4.46 14.51
C GLY A 105 5.92 -3.55 14.43
N ASP A 106 5.75 -2.77 13.36
CA ASP A 106 4.66 -1.79 13.21
C ASP A 106 3.35 -2.40 12.73
N ARG A 107 3.36 -3.67 12.28
CA ARG A 107 2.18 -4.32 11.67
C ARG A 107 0.91 -4.24 12.53
N PRO A 108 0.92 -4.49 13.86
CA PRO A 108 -0.30 -4.41 14.66
C PRO A 108 -0.96 -3.03 14.64
N ALA A 109 -0.16 -1.96 14.68
CA ALA A 109 -0.67 -0.59 14.68
C ALA A 109 -1.33 -0.23 13.33
N VAL A 110 -0.67 -0.57 12.22
CA VAL A 110 -1.18 -0.27 10.88
C VAL A 110 -2.44 -1.09 10.57
N VAL A 111 -2.48 -2.37 10.97
CA VAL A 111 -3.69 -3.19 10.85
C VAL A 111 -4.84 -2.62 11.68
N LEU A 112 -4.58 -2.08 12.87
CA LEU A 112 -5.62 -1.43 13.67
C LEU A 112 -6.16 -0.18 12.97
N HIS A 113 -5.31 0.66 12.38
CA HIS A 113 -5.77 1.80 11.58
C HIS A 113 -6.63 1.35 10.38
N HIS A 114 -6.19 0.32 9.66
CA HIS A 114 -6.95 -0.24 8.55
C HIS A 114 -8.34 -0.75 8.99
N ARG A 115 -8.40 -1.50 10.09
CA ARG A 115 -9.69 -1.98 10.66
C ARG A 115 -10.61 -0.84 11.04
N ARG A 116 -10.10 0.21 11.69
CA ARG A 116 -10.88 1.40 12.06
C ARG A 116 -11.41 2.12 10.83
N TRP A 117 -10.59 2.25 9.79
CA TRP A 117 -10.99 2.83 8.53
C TRP A 117 -12.10 2.03 7.85
N CYS A 118 -11.97 0.70 7.74
CA CYS A 118 -13.03 -0.17 7.20
C CYS A 118 -14.33 -0.07 8.00
N ALA A 119 -14.25 -0.08 9.34
CA ALA A 119 -15.43 0.04 10.20
C ALA A 119 -16.14 1.39 10.03
N ARG A 120 -15.40 2.47 9.76
CA ARG A 120 -15.97 3.79 9.45
C ARG A 120 -16.68 3.79 8.10
N LEU A 121 -16.12 3.14 7.08
CA LEU A 121 -16.75 3.03 5.76
C LEU A 121 -18.03 2.19 5.80
N ALA A 122 -18.02 1.06 6.51
CA ALA A 122 -19.20 0.18 6.61
C ALA A 122 -20.37 0.78 7.41
N ARG A 123 -20.16 1.89 8.11
CA ARG A 123 -21.20 2.61 8.87
C ARG A 123 -21.79 3.79 8.08
N ARG A 124 -21.22 4.12 6.93
CA ARG A 124 -21.78 5.10 5.99
C ARG A 124 -22.79 4.40 5.11
#